data_AF-A0AAD3RT69-F1
#
_entry.id   AF-A0AAD3RT69-F1
#
_cell.length_a   1.000
_cell.length_b   1.000
_cell.length_c   1.000
_cell.angle_alpha   90.00
_cell.angle_beta   90.00
_cell.angle_gamma   90.00
#
_symmetry.space_group_name_H-M   'P 1'
#
loop_
_entity.id
_entity.type
_entity.pdbx_description
1 polymer ?
#
loop_
_entity_poly.entity_id
_entity_poly.type
_entity_poly.pdbx_seq_one_letter_code
_entity_poly.pdbx_strand_id
1 'polypeptide(L)' 'MHIVSINRAQGLAVTDTGVVCAVTHWFDADGDLTDDREAAVSCVAPLPNGKWAAVDLSEFEPVEVH' A
#
# COMPACT_ATOMS: atom_id res chain seq x y z
N MET A 1 -6.66 11.45 7.13
CA MET A 1 -5.47 10.60 7.00
C MET A 1 -5.82 9.37 6.19
N HIS A 2 -5.42 9.41 4.93
CA HIS A 2 -5.59 8.34 3.95
C HIS A 2 -4.32 8.23 3.12
N ILE A 3 -4.12 7.08 2.47
CA ILE A 3 -2.95 6.83 1.63
C ILE A 3 -3.14 7.51 0.28
N VAL A 4 -2.12 8.24 -0.18
CA VAL A 4 -2.13 8.98 -1.45
C VAL A 4 -1.04 8.50 -2.42
N SER A 5 -0.07 7.72 -1.95
CA SER A 5 0.95 7.12 -2.79
C SER A 5 1.50 5.84 -2.15
N ILE A 6 1.91 4.88 -2.98
CA ILE A 6 2.50 3.61 -2.55
C ILE A 6 3.74 3.30 -3.38
N ASN A 7 4.84 2.97 -2.70
CA ASN A 7 6.03 2.37 -3.28
C ASN A 7 6.01 0.87 -3.01
N ARG A 8 5.58 0.08 -3.99
CA ARG A 8 5.51 -1.39 -3.91
C ARG A 8 6.88 -2.03 -3.67
N ALA A 9 7.90 -1.60 -4.42
CA ALA A 9 9.24 -2.18 -4.36
C ALA A 9 9.85 -2.09 -2.96
N GLN A 10 9.62 -0.97 -2.25
CA GLN A 10 10.12 -0.78 -0.89
C GLN A 10 9.10 -1.17 0.19
N GLY A 11 7.85 -1.38 -0.18
CA GLY A 11 6.76 -1.71 0.73
C GLY A 11 6.33 -0.54 1.63
N LEU A 12 6.29 0.66 1.07
CA LEU A 12 5.99 1.89 1.79
C LEU A 12 4.72 2.54 1.24
N ALA A 13 3.93 3.15 2.11
CA ALA A 13 2.78 3.97 1.78
C ALA A 13 2.97 5.38 2.35
N VAL A 14 2.50 6.40 1.64
CA VAL A 14 2.57 7.81 2.06
C VAL A 14 1.15 8.33 2.26
N THR A 15 0.90 8.97 3.41
CA THR A 15 -0.38 9.59 3.72
C THR A 15 -0.52 10.99 3.11
N ASP A 16 -1.75 11.48 3.00
CA ASP A 16 -2.12 12.88 2.68
C ASP A 16 -1.39 13.93 3.54
N THR A 17 -0.91 13.56 4.72
CA THR A 17 -0.14 14.43 5.63
C THR A 17 1.39 14.29 5.48
N GLY A 18 1.86 13.50 4.52
CA GLY A 18 3.29 13.28 4.27
C GLY A 18 3.97 12.25 5.19
N VAL A 19 3.22 11.59 6.08
CA VAL A 19 3.76 10.50 6.90
C VAL A 19 3.94 9.23 6.07
N VAL A 20 5.10 8.58 6.25
CA VAL A 20 5.43 7.29 5.65
C VAL A 20 5.06 6.16 6.60
N CYS A 21 4.36 5.16 6.10
CA CYS A 21 3.93 3.96 6.80
C CYS A 21 4.47 2.73 6.09
N ALA A 22 4.95 1.73 6.84
CA ALA A 22 5.32 0.44 6.27
C ALA A 22 4.04 -0.37 5.97
N VAL A 23 3.93 -0.92 4.77
CA VAL A 23 2.88 -1.88 4.42
C VAL A 23 3.23 -3.21 5.08
N THR A 24 2.26 -3.82 5.77
CA THR A 24 2.53 -5.05 6.55
C THR A 24 1.97 -6.31 5.91
N HIS A 25 0.91 -6.19 5.09
CA HIS A 25 0.37 -7.32 4.34
C HIS A 25 -0.04 -6.88 2.94
N TRP A 26 0.15 -7.81 2.00
CA TRP A 26 -0.19 -7.70 0.59
C TRP A 26 -1.12 -8.85 0.26
N PHE A 27 -2.13 -8.57 -0.57
CA PHE A 27 -3.11 -9.57 -0.98
C PHE A 27 -3.19 -9.62 -2.50
N ASP A 28 -3.21 -10.83 -3.04
CA ASP A 28 -3.40 -11.08 -4.47
C ASP A 28 -4.88 -10.98 -4.89
N ALA A 29 -5.16 -11.28 -6.16
CA ALA A 29 -6.49 -11.18 -6.75
C ALA A 29 -7.51 -12.17 -6.16
N ASP A 30 -7.05 -13.27 -5.55
CA ASP A 30 -7.90 -14.24 -4.87
C ASP A 30 -8.19 -13.83 -3.41
N GLY A 31 -7.50 -12.79 -2.92
CA GLY A 31 -7.62 -12.28 -1.56
C GLY A 31 -6.69 -12.98 -0.57
N ASP A 32 -5.76 -13.80 -1.05
CA ASP A 32 -4.78 -14.50 -0.24
C ASP A 32 -3.55 -13.64 0.02
N LEU A 33 -2.91 -13.87 1.17
CA LEU A 33 -1.64 -13.21 1.49
C LEU A 33 -0.56 -13.63 0.49
N THR A 34 0.16 -12.64 -0.03
CA THR A 34 1.24 -12.89 -0.98
C THR A 34 2.50 -12.11 -0.60
N ASP A 35 3.65 -12.71 -0.88
CA ASP A 35 4.95 -12.03 -0.83
C ASP A 35 5.34 -11.43 -2.20
N ASP A 36 4.62 -11.79 -3.26
CA ASP A 36 4.77 -11.21 -4.59
C ASP A 36 4.02 -9.86 -4.65
N ARG A 37 4.80 -8.79 -4.48
CA ARG A 37 4.28 -7.41 -4.47
C ARG A 37 3.83 -6.92 -5.84
N GLU A 38 4.26 -7.55 -6.93
CA GLU A 38 3.81 -7.20 -8.27
C GLU A 38 2.43 -7.79 -8.52
N ALA A 39 2.20 -9.02 -8.07
CA ALA A 39 0.91 -9.72 -8.15
C ALA A 39 -0.15 -9.21 -7.16
N ALA A 40 0.25 -8.49 -6.10
CA ALA A 40 -0.68 -7.94 -5.13
C ALA A 40 -1.65 -6.92 -5.78
N VAL A 41 -2.94 -7.01 -5.43
CA VAL A 41 -3.99 -6.06 -5.88
C VAL A 41 -4.48 -5.17 -4.74
N SER A 42 -4.23 -5.55 -3.49
CA SER A 42 -4.53 -4.72 -2.33
C SER A 42 -3.48 -4.89 -1.23
N CYS A 43 -3.45 -3.95 -0.29
CA CYS A 43 -2.55 -4.04 0.86
C CYS A 43 -3.11 -3.33 2.09
N VAL A 44 -2.49 -3.57 3.25
CA VAL A 44 -2.82 -2.88 4.50
C VAL A 44 -1.59 -2.27 5.17
N ALA A 45 -1.77 -1.08 5.74
CA ALA A 45 -0.74 -0.37 6.49
C ALA A 45 -1.32 0.22 7.79
N PRO A 46 -0.61 0.11 8.93
CA PRO A 46 -0.98 0.81 10.15
C PRO A 46 -0.71 2.32 10.01
N LEU A 47 -1.66 3.11 10.48
CA LEU A 47 -1.57 4.57 10.50
C LEU A 47 -1.12 5.07 11.89
N PRO A 48 -0.44 6.24 11.97
CA PRO A 48 0.00 6.83 13.24
C PRO A 48 -1.13 7.09 14.26
N ASN A 49 -2.37 7.22 13.79
CA ASN A 49 -3.54 7.40 14.62
C ASN A 49 -4.08 6.10 15.24
N GLY A 50 -3.35 4.98 15.11
CA GLY A 50 -3.73 3.66 15.63
C GLY A 50 -4.78 2.93 14.79
N LYS A 51 -5.20 3.50 13.65
CA LYS A 51 -6.10 2.84 12.69
C LYS A 51 -5.30 2.09 11.63
N TRP A 52 -6.02 1.36 10.80
CA TRP A 52 -5.48 0.67 9.63
C TRP A 52 -6.04 1.29 8.37
N ALA A 53 -5.19 1.42 7.36
CA ALA A 53 -5.62 1.69 5.99
C ALA A 53 -5.65 0.38 5.22
N ALA A 54 -6.77 0.09 4.55
CA ALA A 54 -6.84 -0.89 3.48
C ALA A 54 -6.82 -0.12 2.16
N VAL A 55 -5.97 -0.56 1.23
CA VAL A 55 -5.73 0.15 -0.02
C VAL A 55 -5.96 -0.81 -1.18
N ASP A 56 -6.88 -0.45 -2.07
CA ASP A 56 -7.02 -1.05 -3.38
C ASP A 56 -5.97 -0.44 -4.31
N LEU A 57 -5.04 -1.26 -4.79
CA LEU A 57 -3.94 -0.78 -5.62
C LEU A 57 -4.39 -0.45 -7.04
N SER A 58 -5.57 -0.92 -7.47
CA SER A 58 -6.14 -0.58 -8.77
C SER A 58 -6.66 0.86 -8.85
N GLU A 59 -6.87 1.52 -7.70
CA GLU A 59 -7.25 2.94 -7.62
C GLU A 59 -6.07 3.91 -7.84
N PHE A 60 -4.84 3.38 -7.96
CA PHE A 60 -3.62 4.17 -8.12
C PHE A 60 -3.08 4.04 -9.54
N GLU A 61 -2.63 5.16 -10.10
CA GLU A 61 -1.92 5.16 -11.38
C GLU A 61 -0.44 4.80 -11.17
N PRO A 62 0.10 3.80 -11.88
CA PRO A 62 1.52 3.46 -11.77
C PRO A 62 2.38 4.56 -12.38
N VAL A 63 3.39 5.02 -11.63
CA VAL A 63 4.36 6.01 -12.07
C VAL A 63 5.76 5.43 -11.90
N GLU A 64 6.52 5.39 -13.00
CA GLU A 64 7.95 5.05 -12.97
C GLU A 64 8.78 6.34 -12.99
N VAL A 65 9.77 6.41 -12.11
CA VAL A 65 10.76 7.48 -12.04
C VAL A 65 12.15 6.88 -12.23
N HIS A 66 12.89 7.42 -13.20
CA HIS A 66 14.26 7.03 -13.55
C HIS A 66 15.28 7.91 -12.83
#